data_AF-A0A2V6DIS1-F1
#
_entry.id   AF-A0A2V6DIS1-F1
#
_cell.length_a   1.000
_cell.length_b   1.000
_cell.length_c   1.000
_cell.angle_alpha   90.00
_cell.angle_beta   90.00
_cell.angle_gamma   90.00
#
_symmetry.space_group_name_H-M   'P 1'
#
loop_
_entity.id
_entity.type
_entity.pdbx_description
1 polymer ?
#
loop_
_entity_poly.entity_id
_entity_poly.type
_entity_poly.pdbx_seq_one_letter_code
_entity_poly.pdbx_strand_id
1 'polypeptide(L)'
;MNEAIANVICCPACHGGLRSGRGRLQCETCGVTYRIQNEVPLFIQENVVAVSSDHVSNPIGADFEEILRKGDGVILHIGAGATPQKYPTCIEFEHKIFKHTDVVGDAHQLPFRDGSFDRVFAFNVFEHLREPARAAAEVARVLKPGGTVAIHTAFLQAVHEEPAHFYNT
;
A
#
# COMPACT_ATOMS: atom_id res chain seq x y z
N MET A 1 -16.34 4.47 -4.62
CA MET A 1 -15.11 4.73 -3.85
C MET A 1 -15.48 4.93 -2.38
N ASN A 2 -14.86 4.18 -1.48
CA ASN A 2 -15.11 4.27 -0.03
C ASN A 2 -14.74 5.66 0.50
N GLU A 3 -15.56 6.22 1.40
CA GLU A 3 -15.37 7.54 2.00
C GLU A 3 -14.05 7.65 2.77
N ALA A 4 -13.61 6.56 3.41
CA ALA A 4 -12.31 6.47 4.08
C ALA A 4 -11.15 6.71 3.10
N ILE A 5 -11.25 6.18 1.87
CA ILE A 5 -10.22 6.35 0.82
C ILE A 5 -10.21 7.80 0.32
N ALA A 6 -11.39 8.37 0.05
CA ALA A 6 -11.51 9.74 -0.46
C ALA A 6 -10.83 10.79 0.45
N ASN A 7 -10.82 10.53 1.76
CA ASN A 7 -10.23 11.42 2.76
C ASN A 7 -8.71 11.30 2.90
N VAL A 8 -8.09 10.24 2.38
CA VAL A 8 -6.63 10.04 2.51
C VAL A 8 -5.89 10.13 1.19
N ILE A 9 -6.54 9.94 0.04
CA ILE A 9 -5.86 9.98 -1.26
C ILE A 9 -5.45 11.41 -1.68
N CYS A 10 -4.33 11.52 -2.38
CA CYS A 10 -3.87 12.73 -3.05
C CYS A 10 -3.16 12.39 -4.37
N CYS A 11 -2.89 13.41 -5.18
CA CYS A 11 -2.11 13.24 -6.41
C CYS A 11 -0.66 12.83 -6.07
N PRO A 12 -0.15 11.65 -6.47
CA PRO A 12 1.23 11.26 -6.19
C PRO A 12 2.28 12.15 -6.90
N ALA A 13 1.89 12.89 -7.93
CA ALA A 13 2.82 13.77 -8.66
C ALA A 13 3.11 15.10 -7.94
N CYS A 14 2.18 15.60 -7.11
CA CYS A 14 2.32 16.92 -6.47
C CYS A 14 1.66 17.06 -5.09
N HIS A 15 1.08 15.98 -4.56
CA HIS A 15 0.29 15.90 -3.33
C HIS A 15 -0.95 16.82 -3.28
N GLY A 16 -1.34 17.39 -4.43
CA GLY A 16 -2.56 18.18 -4.58
C GLY A 16 -3.86 17.35 -4.44
N GLY A 17 -4.96 18.05 -4.19
CA GLY A 17 -6.30 17.47 -4.14
C GLY A 17 -6.72 16.78 -5.44
N LEU A 18 -7.62 15.80 -5.31
CA LEU A 18 -8.16 15.04 -6.44
C LEU A 18 -9.66 15.29 -6.54
N ARG A 19 -10.10 15.73 -7.71
CA ARG A 19 -11.52 15.82 -8.07
C ARG A 19 -11.96 14.54 -8.76
N SER A 20 -13.05 13.95 -8.27
CA SER A 20 -13.69 12.79 -8.89
C SER A 20 -14.52 13.20 -10.11
N GLY A 21 -14.42 12.41 -11.18
CA GLY A 21 -15.26 12.50 -12.37
C GLY A 21 -15.71 11.11 -12.82
N ARG A 22 -16.50 11.02 -13.91
CA ARG A 22 -16.94 9.72 -14.44
C ARG A 22 -15.74 8.86 -14.86
N GLY A 23 -15.42 7.83 -14.07
CA GLY A 23 -14.37 6.84 -14.35
C GLY A 23 -12.93 7.35 -14.21
N ARG A 24 -12.71 8.52 -13.60
CA ARG A 24 -11.38 9.13 -13.47
C ARG A 24 -11.26 10.04 -12.26
N LEU A 25 -10.04 10.21 -11.77
CA LEU A 25 -9.65 11.26 -10.83
C LEU A 25 -8.77 12.27 -11.55
N GLN A 26 -8.95 13.57 -11.30
CA GLN A 26 -8.09 14.62 -11.84
C GLN A 26 -7.49 15.42 -10.70
N CYS A 27 -6.18 15.65 -10.74
CA CYS A 27 -5.52 16.54 -9.80
C CYS A 27 -5.93 17.99 -10.05
N GLU A 28 -6.29 18.69 -8.98
CA GLU A 28 -6.70 20.10 -9.02
C GLU A 28 -5.52 21.06 -9.10
N THR A 29 -4.30 20.58 -8.80
CA THR A 29 -3.08 21.38 -8.80
C THR A 29 -2.29 21.23 -10.09
N CYS A 30 -1.88 20.00 -10.45
CA CYS A 30 -1.05 19.77 -11.64
C CYS A 30 -1.85 19.29 -12.87
N GLY A 31 -3.16 19.08 -12.74
CA GLY A 31 -4.05 18.70 -13.86
C GLY A 31 -3.94 17.25 -14.34
N VAL A 32 -2.98 16.47 -13.85
CA VAL A 32 -2.81 15.06 -14.22
C VAL A 32 -4.07 14.26 -13.93
N THR A 33 -4.36 13.26 -14.76
CA THR A 33 -5.56 12.43 -14.67
C THR A 33 -5.20 10.97 -14.45
N TYR A 34 -5.96 10.32 -13.57
CA TYR A 34 -5.84 8.92 -13.18
C TYR A 34 -7.12 8.17 -13.54
N ARG A 35 -6.98 6.94 -14.01
CA ARG A 35 -8.11 6.08 -14.40
C ARG A 35 -8.74 5.43 -13.18
N ILE A 36 -10.02 5.09 -13.26
CA ILE A 36 -10.69 4.20 -12.30
C ILE A 36 -11.13 2.95 -13.07
N GLN A 37 -10.76 1.77 -12.57
CA GLN A 37 -11.14 0.48 -13.13
C GLN A 37 -11.75 -0.38 -12.03
N ASN A 38 -12.94 -0.93 -12.25
CA ASN A 38 -13.68 -1.72 -11.24
C ASN A 38 -13.81 -0.98 -9.89
N GLU A 39 -14.10 0.32 -9.94
CA GLU A 39 -14.15 1.22 -8.77
C GLU A 39 -12.83 1.46 -8.03
N VAL A 40 -11.72 0.90 -8.53
CA VAL A 40 -10.37 1.07 -7.99
C VAL A 40 -9.63 2.20 -8.74
N PRO A 41 -9.20 3.27 -8.06
CA PRO A 41 -8.33 4.29 -8.64
C PRO A 41 -6.94 3.72 -8.95
N LEU A 42 -6.45 4.01 -10.16
CA LEU A 42 -5.17 3.57 -10.67
C LEU A 42 -4.21 4.76 -10.77
N PHE A 43 -3.24 4.82 -9.88
CA PHE A 43 -2.20 5.85 -9.83
C PHE A 43 -0.93 5.48 -10.62
N ILE A 44 -1.02 4.45 -11.45
CA ILE A 44 -0.01 4.05 -12.44
C ILE A 44 -0.59 4.19 -13.85
N GLN A 45 0.26 4.57 -14.80
CA GLN A 45 -0.15 4.76 -16.20
C GLN A 45 -0.26 3.42 -16.95
N GLU A 46 0.50 2.42 -16.52
CA GLU A 46 0.59 1.10 -17.13
C GLU A 46 -0.75 0.34 -17.10
N ASN A 47 -0.85 -0.68 -17.95
CA ASN A 47 -2.01 -1.57 -17.96
C ASN A 47 -1.99 -2.45 -16.72
N VAL A 48 -3.00 -2.29 -15.88
CA VAL A 48 -3.14 -3.03 -14.63
C VAL A 48 -3.97 -4.28 -14.87
N VAL A 49 -3.36 -5.43 -14.61
CA VAL A 49 -4.02 -6.74 -14.73
C VAL A 49 -4.88 -6.99 -13.50
N ALA A 50 -6.12 -7.41 -13.73
CA ALA A 50 -6.96 -7.97 -12.68
C ALA A 50 -6.57 -9.45 -12.46
N VAL A 51 -6.27 -9.80 -11.22
CA VAL A 51 -5.96 -11.15 -10.78
C VAL A 51 -7.26 -11.91 -10.51
N SER A 52 -7.26 -13.22 -10.74
CA SER A 52 -8.43 -14.08 -10.46
C SER A 52 -8.94 -13.88 -9.02
N SER A 53 -10.25 -13.90 -8.84
CA SER A 53 -10.90 -13.84 -7.52
C SER A 53 -10.56 -15.05 -6.64
N ASP A 54 -10.12 -16.16 -7.24
CA ASP A 54 -9.71 -17.38 -6.53
C ASP A 54 -8.29 -17.27 -5.97
N HIS A 55 -7.58 -16.17 -6.23
CA HIS A 55 -6.26 -15.93 -5.69
C HIS A 55 -6.32 -15.78 -4.16
N VAL A 56 -5.49 -16.59 -3.49
CA VAL A 56 -5.29 -16.53 -2.04
C VAL A 56 -3.82 -16.20 -1.82
N SER A 57 -3.56 -15.06 -1.18
CA SER A 57 -2.20 -14.71 -0.77
C SER A 57 -1.75 -15.46 0.47
N ASN A 58 -0.45 -15.32 0.77
CA ASN A 58 0.12 -15.82 2.00
C ASN A 58 -0.66 -15.28 3.22
N PRO A 59 -0.88 -16.12 4.25
CA PRO A 59 -1.52 -15.65 5.48
C PRO A 59 -0.74 -14.49 6.11
N ILE A 60 -1.46 -13.48 6.58
CA ILE A 60 -0.90 -12.28 7.20
C ILE A 60 -0.49 -12.47 8.67
N GLY A 61 -0.70 -13.68 9.23
CA GLY A 61 -0.49 -14.00 10.64
C GLY A 61 -1.66 -13.61 11.55
N ALA A 62 -1.92 -14.40 12.60
CA ALA A 62 -3.09 -14.21 13.47
C ALA A 62 -3.10 -12.86 14.21
N ASP A 63 -1.93 -12.41 14.69
CA ASP A 63 -1.80 -11.15 15.44
C ASP A 63 -2.18 -9.94 14.57
N PHE A 64 -1.74 -9.92 13.31
CA PHE A 64 -2.07 -8.84 12.38
C PHE A 64 -3.53 -8.88 11.95
N GLU A 65 -4.08 -10.08 11.75
CA GLU A 65 -5.50 -10.24 11.47
C GLU A 65 -6.37 -9.72 12.63
N GLU A 66 -5.96 -9.95 13.87
CA GLU A 66 -6.63 -9.39 15.05
C GLU A 66 -6.60 -7.85 15.05
N ILE A 67 -5.45 -7.24 14.70
CA ILE A 67 -5.34 -5.77 14.59
C ILE A 67 -6.29 -5.24 13.50
N LEU A 68 -6.34 -5.88 12.33
CA LEU A 68 -7.25 -5.49 11.25
C LEU A 68 -8.72 -5.64 11.67
N ARG A 69 -9.07 -6.68 12.45
CA ARG A 69 -10.44 -6.89 12.97
C ARG A 69 -10.84 -5.88 14.03
N LYS A 70 -9.92 -5.48 14.92
CA LYS A 70 -10.18 -4.44 15.94
C LYS A 70 -10.58 -3.12 15.29
N GLY A 71 -9.96 -2.80 14.14
CA GLY A 71 -10.30 -1.62 13.37
C GLY A 71 -9.88 -0.31 14.05
N ASP A 72 -8.89 -0.36 14.95
CA ASP A 72 -8.39 0.82 15.66
C ASP A 72 -7.50 1.67 14.74
N GLY A 73 -8.04 2.80 14.31
CA GLY A 73 -7.34 3.72 13.40
C GLY A 73 -7.37 3.28 11.94
N VAL A 74 -6.83 4.12 11.08
CA VAL A 74 -6.74 3.89 9.63
C VAL A 74 -5.43 3.16 9.32
N ILE A 75 -5.54 2.00 8.67
CA ILE A 75 -4.43 1.11 8.36
C ILE A 75 -4.19 1.12 6.87
N LEU A 76 -2.94 1.30 6.45
CA LEU A 76 -2.50 1.03 5.08
C LEU A 76 -1.87 -0.37 5.04
N HIS A 77 -2.36 -1.23 4.16
CA HIS A 77 -1.76 -2.53 3.90
C HIS A 77 -1.21 -2.56 2.48
N ILE A 78 0.10 -2.43 2.36
CA ILE A 78 0.83 -2.44 1.09
C ILE A 78 1.08 -3.89 0.70
N GLY A 79 0.64 -4.29 -0.49
CA GLY A 79 0.82 -5.66 -1.01
C GLY A 79 0.04 -6.72 -0.22
N ALA A 80 -1.19 -6.38 0.20
CA ALA A 80 -2.10 -7.27 0.91
C ALA A 80 -2.45 -8.57 0.16
N GLY A 81 -2.40 -8.53 -1.16
CA GLY A 81 -2.56 -9.66 -2.06
C GLY A 81 -3.93 -10.33 -1.96
N ALA A 82 -4.97 -9.55 -1.67
CA ALA A 82 -6.31 -10.02 -1.34
C ALA A 82 -6.39 -10.79 -0.01
N THR A 83 -6.63 -10.03 1.06
CA THR A 83 -6.94 -10.58 2.39
C THR A 83 -8.12 -11.56 2.36
N PRO A 84 -8.34 -12.37 3.42
CA PRO A 84 -9.46 -13.31 3.48
C PRO A 84 -10.83 -12.62 3.38
N GLN A 85 -10.93 -11.41 3.93
CA GLN A 85 -12.14 -10.58 3.96
C GLN A 85 -11.78 -9.10 3.94
N LYS A 86 -12.71 -8.24 3.55
CA LYS A 86 -12.56 -6.79 3.70
C LYS A 86 -12.58 -6.36 5.17
N TYR A 87 -11.65 -5.49 5.52
CA TYR A 87 -11.60 -4.83 6.83
C TYR A 87 -11.98 -3.35 6.69
N PRO A 88 -12.88 -2.82 7.53
CA PRO A 88 -13.50 -1.52 7.31
C PRO A 88 -12.52 -0.34 7.40
N THR A 89 -11.46 -0.46 8.20
CA THR A 89 -10.45 0.61 8.39
C THR A 89 -9.11 0.31 7.71
N CYS A 90 -9.03 -0.78 6.96
CA CYS A 90 -7.84 -1.17 6.21
C CYS A 90 -8.00 -0.77 4.74
N ILE A 91 -7.06 0.02 4.25
CA ILE A 91 -6.92 0.33 2.84
C ILE A 91 -5.88 -0.61 2.24
N GLU A 92 -6.30 -1.47 1.31
CA GLU A 92 -5.41 -2.37 0.57
C GLU A 92 -4.83 -1.67 -0.66
N PHE A 93 -3.52 -1.46 -0.64
CA PHE A 93 -2.76 -0.80 -1.70
C PHE A 93 -1.93 -1.82 -2.47
N GLU A 94 -2.07 -1.81 -3.80
CA GLU A 94 -1.51 -2.84 -4.67
C GLU A 94 -0.84 -2.30 -5.94
N HIS A 95 -0.06 -3.16 -6.59
CA HIS A 95 0.43 -2.91 -7.96
C HIS A 95 -0.45 -3.57 -9.04
N LYS A 96 -1.44 -4.39 -8.63
CA LYS A 96 -2.42 -5.11 -9.45
C LYS A 96 -3.81 -5.02 -8.81
N ILE A 97 -4.87 -5.41 -9.53
CA ILE A 97 -6.22 -5.47 -8.95
C ILE A 97 -6.49 -6.90 -8.46
N PHE A 98 -6.70 -7.05 -7.17
CA PHE A 98 -7.19 -8.26 -6.49
C PHE A 98 -8.61 -8.05 -5.96
N LYS A 99 -9.26 -9.10 -5.42
CA LYS A 99 -10.66 -9.06 -4.95
C LYS A 99 -10.97 -7.99 -3.89
N HIS A 100 -9.96 -7.49 -3.19
CA HIS A 100 -10.11 -6.50 -2.12
C HIS A 100 -9.21 -5.27 -2.32
N THR A 101 -8.69 -5.02 -3.51
CA THR A 101 -7.87 -3.83 -3.75
C THR A 101 -8.68 -2.55 -3.60
N ASP A 102 -8.18 -1.60 -2.82
CA ASP A 102 -8.78 -0.27 -2.68
C ASP A 102 -8.12 0.76 -3.58
N VAL A 103 -6.79 0.67 -3.73
CA VAL A 103 -5.99 1.61 -4.52
C VAL A 103 -4.87 0.86 -5.23
N VAL A 104 -4.61 1.21 -6.48
CA VAL A 104 -3.43 0.73 -7.20
C VAL A 104 -2.43 1.87 -7.38
N GLY A 105 -1.15 1.64 -7.12
CA GLY A 105 -0.10 2.63 -7.29
C GLY A 105 1.32 2.09 -7.22
N ASP A 106 2.30 2.99 -7.21
CA ASP A 106 3.70 2.69 -6.97
C ASP A 106 4.05 2.98 -5.50
N ALA A 107 4.63 2.00 -4.79
CA ALA A 107 5.03 2.16 -3.39
C ALA A 107 6.16 3.20 -3.21
N HIS A 108 6.91 3.53 -4.27
CA HIS A 108 7.92 4.59 -4.25
C HIS A 108 7.34 6.00 -4.36
N GLN A 109 6.02 6.12 -4.61
CA GLN A 109 5.24 7.37 -4.71
C GLN A 109 3.79 7.11 -4.29
N LEU A 110 3.57 6.98 -2.98
CA LEU A 110 2.26 6.65 -2.41
C LEU A 110 1.24 7.77 -2.68
N PRO A 111 0.06 7.45 -3.23
CA PRO A 111 -0.99 8.43 -3.56
C PRO A 111 -1.82 8.80 -2.33
N PHE A 112 -1.18 9.00 -1.18
CA PHE A 112 -1.83 9.30 0.10
C PHE A 112 -1.25 10.57 0.72
N ARG A 113 -2.08 11.31 1.45
CA ARG A 113 -1.69 12.53 2.17
C ARG A 113 -0.74 12.19 3.32
N ASP A 114 0.14 13.13 3.63
CA ASP A 114 1.04 13.06 4.79
C ASP A 114 0.25 12.83 6.08
N GLY A 115 0.75 12.01 7.00
CA GLY A 115 0.13 11.83 8.30
C GLY A 115 -1.30 11.28 8.28
N SER A 116 -1.65 10.44 7.31
CA SER A 116 -3.00 9.90 7.16
C SER A 116 -3.24 8.60 7.92
N PHE A 117 -2.19 7.80 8.15
CA PHE A 117 -2.32 6.45 8.67
C PHE A 117 -1.81 6.33 10.10
N ASP A 118 -2.58 5.61 10.91
CA ASP A 118 -2.17 5.21 12.26
C ASP A 118 -1.17 4.04 12.19
N ARG A 119 -1.35 3.16 11.19
CA ARG A 119 -0.49 1.99 10.98
C ARG A 119 -0.24 1.70 9.51
N VAL A 120 0.94 1.15 9.22
CA VAL A 120 1.29 0.63 7.89
C VAL A 120 1.79 -0.81 8.02
N PHE A 121 1.23 -1.71 7.23
CA PHE A 121 1.70 -3.09 7.07
C PHE A 121 2.25 -3.30 5.66
N ALA A 122 3.36 -4.03 5.56
CA ALA A 122 3.92 -4.48 4.29
C ALA A 122 4.55 -5.86 4.47
N PHE A 123 3.94 -6.90 3.89
CA PHE A 123 4.39 -8.28 4.03
C PHE A 123 4.81 -8.87 2.70
N ASN A 124 6.06 -9.30 2.62
CA ASN A 124 6.71 -9.83 1.43
C ASN A 124 6.64 -8.84 0.24
N VAL A 125 6.88 -7.56 0.53
CA VAL A 125 6.85 -6.47 -0.46
C VAL A 125 8.23 -5.88 -0.69
N PHE A 126 8.96 -5.55 0.38
CA PHE A 126 10.17 -4.74 0.32
C PHE A 126 11.32 -5.41 -0.46
N GLU A 127 11.35 -6.75 -0.50
CA GLU A 127 12.31 -7.54 -1.29
C GLU A 127 12.11 -7.40 -2.80
N HIS A 128 10.94 -6.92 -3.25
CA HIS A 128 10.61 -6.74 -4.65
C HIS A 128 10.77 -5.29 -5.12
N LEU A 129 11.03 -4.36 -4.20
CA LEU A 129 11.14 -2.95 -4.51
C LEU A 129 12.53 -2.61 -5.05
N ARG A 130 12.56 -1.82 -6.13
CA ARG A 130 13.83 -1.37 -6.73
C ARG A 130 14.54 -0.34 -5.86
N GLU A 131 13.79 0.52 -5.17
CA GLU A 131 14.30 1.58 -4.31
C GLU A 131 13.66 1.47 -2.91
N PRO A 132 13.98 0.42 -2.12
CA PRO A 132 13.29 0.16 -0.84
C PRO A 132 13.43 1.32 0.16
N ALA A 133 14.56 2.05 0.14
CA ALA A 133 14.76 3.23 0.97
C ALA A 133 13.76 4.37 0.63
N ARG A 134 13.43 4.54 -0.65
CA ARG A 134 12.46 5.53 -1.11
C ARG A 134 11.04 5.13 -0.71
N ALA A 135 10.69 3.85 -0.84
CA ALA A 135 9.40 3.36 -0.35
C ALA A 135 9.29 3.47 1.18
N ALA A 136 10.37 3.22 1.93
CA ALA A 136 10.39 3.45 3.37
C ALA A 136 10.17 4.93 3.73
N ALA A 137 10.72 5.86 2.95
CA ALA A 137 10.49 7.29 3.14
C ALA A 137 9.02 7.66 2.90
N GLU A 138 8.37 7.08 1.88
CA GLU A 138 6.93 7.26 1.65
C GLU A 138 6.09 6.66 2.77
N VAL A 139 6.43 5.48 3.28
CA VAL A 139 5.78 4.88 4.46
C VAL A 139 5.89 5.82 5.67
N ALA A 140 7.07 6.39 5.93
CA ALA A 140 7.27 7.34 7.01
C ALA A 140 6.45 8.63 6.81
N ARG A 141 6.34 9.13 5.57
CA ARG A 141 5.56 10.35 5.24
C ARG A 141 4.07 10.17 5.52
N VAL A 142 3.50 9.03 5.13
CA VAL A 142 2.05 8.81 5.24
C VAL A 142 1.62 8.41 6.66
N LEU A 143 2.55 8.01 7.52
CA LEU A 143 2.30 7.75 8.94
C LEU A 143 2.07 9.04 9.71
N LYS A 144 1.07 9.02 10.61
CA LYS A 144 0.89 10.06 11.63
C LYS A 144 2.11 10.10 12.56
N PRO A 145 2.42 11.25 13.19
CA PRO A 145 3.33 11.27 14.33
C PRO A 145 2.92 10.23 15.39
N GLY A 146 3.84 9.32 15.74
CA GLY A 146 3.56 8.21 16.66
C GLY A 146 2.88 6.98 16.03
N GLY A 147 2.61 6.99 14.73
CA GLY A 147 2.12 5.83 13.99
C GLY A 147 3.15 4.71 13.91
N THR A 148 2.69 3.49 13.69
CA THR A 148 3.55 2.28 13.70
C THR A 148 3.61 1.61 12.34
N VAL A 149 4.78 1.07 11.99
CA VAL A 149 4.95 0.22 10.80
C VAL A 149 5.34 -1.19 11.21
N ALA A 150 4.81 -2.19 10.50
CA ALA A 150 5.31 -3.56 10.52
C ALA A 150 5.69 -3.99 9.10
N ILE A 151 6.95 -4.39 8.92
CA ILE A 151 7.47 -4.91 7.64
C ILE A 151 7.92 -6.34 7.86
N HIS A 152 7.38 -7.26 7.07
CA HIS A 152 7.88 -8.61 6.93
C HIS A 152 8.46 -8.75 5.52
N THR A 153 9.67 -9.26 5.40
CA THR A 153 10.33 -9.45 4.11
C THR A 153 11.10 -10.77 4.16
N ALA A 154 11.21 -11.45 3.01
CA ALA A 154 11.99 -12.66 2.91
C ALA A 154 13.42 -12.41 3.43
N PHE A 155 13.91 -13.34 4.24
CA PHE A 155 15.25 -13.28 4.77
C PHE A 155 16.25 -13.49 3.62
N LEU A 156 16.96 -12.42 3.24
CA LEU A 156 17.76 -12.38 2.01
C LEU A 156 19.06 -13.23 2.10
N GLN A 157 19.40 -13.80 3.27
CA GLN A 157 20.65 -14.53 3.56
C GLN A 157 20.43 -15.67 4.54
N ALA A 158 21.38 -16.60 4.73
CA ALA A 158 21.30 -17.56 5.83
C ALA A 158 21.78 -16.91 7.15
N VAL A 159 21.20 -17.30 8.29
CA VAL A 159 21.71 -16.89 9.62
C VAL A 159 23.09 -17.52 9.76
N HIS A 160 24.11 -16.71 10.04
CA HIS A 160 25.39 -17.23 10.51
C HIS A 160 25.74 -16.55 11.84
N GLU A 161 26.22 -17.35 12.79
CA GLU A 161 26.82 -16.86 14.04
C GLU A 161 28.31 -16.59 13.84
N GLU A 162 28.92 -15.87 14.79
CA GLU A 162 30.35 -15.57 14.87
C GLU A 162 31.29 -16.73 14.47
N PRO A 163 32.51 -16.45 13.93
CA PRO A 163 33.23 -15.17 14.03
C PRO A 163 33.50 -14.42 12.71
N ALA A 164 33.09 -14.89 11.52
CA ALA A 164 33.41 -14.14 10.29
C ALA A 164 32.40 -14.26 9.14
N HIS A 165 32.06 -13.09 8.59
CA HIS A 165 31.12 -12.86 7.49
C HIS A 165 31.86 -12.29 6.28
N PHE A 166 32.33 -13.13 5.36
CA PHE A 166 33.26 -12.70 4.30
C PHE A 166 32.62 -12.18 3.01
N TYR A 167 31.30 -12.30 2.83
CA TYR A 167 30.69 -12.19 1.49
C TYR A 167 29.54 -11.17 1.37
N ASN A 168 29.42 -10.22 2.30
CA ASN A 168 28.37 -9.19 2.30
C ASN A 168 28.89 -7.78 2.51
N THR A 169 29.82 -7.38 1.64
CA THR A 169 30.31 -6.00 1.48
C THR A 169 29.64 -5.31 0.31
#